data_AF-A0A8B5WJM1-F1
#
_entry.id   AF-A0A8B5WJM1-F1
#
_cell.length_a   1.000
_cell.length_b   1.000
_cell.length_c   1.000
_cell.angle_alpha   90.00
_cell.angle_beta   90.00
_cell.angle_gamma   90.00
#
_symmetry.space_group_name_H-M   'P 1'
#
loop_
_entity.id
_entity.type
_entity.pdbx_description
1 polymer ?
#
loop_
_entity_poly.entity_id
_entity_poly.type
_entity_poly.pdbx_seq_one_letter_code
_entity_poly.pdbx_strand_id
1 'polypeptide(L)' 'GPNDTAIAGHAVATACTLVTNNVREFSRVPGLVYEGWID' A
#
# COMPACT_ATOMS: atom_id res chain seq x y z
N GLY A 1 -5.81 5.49 7.03
CA GLY A 1 -5.26 6.41 8.05
C GLY A 1 -4.71 7.67 7.41
N PRO A 2 -4.40 8.72 8.19
CA PRO A 2 -3.95 10.01 7.67
C PRO A 2 -2.64 9.93 6.86
N ASN A 3 -1.83 8.90 7.09
CA ASN A 3 -0.55 8.69 6.40
C ASN A 3 -0.63 7.72 5.21
N ASP A 4 -1.76 7.05 4.98
CA ASP A 4 -1.86 5.98 3.98
C ASP A 4 -1.56 6.49 2.57
N THR A 5 -2.00 7.72 2.26
CA THR A 5 -1.71 8.38 0.99
C THR A 5 -0.21 8.59 0.78
N ALA A 6 0.51 9.01 1.83
CA ALA A 6 1.95 9.24 1.74
C ALA A 6 2.73 7.92 1.61
N ILE A 7 2.32 6.89 2.36
CA ILE A 7 2.91 5.54 2.28
C ILE A 7 2.70 4.95 0.88
N ALA A 8 1.48 5.00 0.36
CA ALA A 8 1.15 4.47 -0.96
C ALA A 8 1.86 5.25 -2.08
N GLY A 9 1.90 6.57 -1.99
CA GLY A 9 2.61 7.42 -2.95
C GLY A 9 4.11 7.13 -2.99
N HIS A 10 4.73 6.90 -1.83
CA HIS A 10 6.14 6.50 -1.77
C HIS A 10 6.37 5.13 -2.40
N ALA A 11 5.52 4.13 -2.12
CA ALA A 11 5.64 2.79 -2.69
C ALA A 11 5.49 2.80 -4.23
N VAL A 12 4.53 3.56 -4.75
CA VAL A 12 4.37 3.77 -6.20
C VAL A 12 5.60 4.45 -6.81
N ALA A 13 6.08 5.54 -6.21
CA ALA A 13 7.23 6.29 -6.73
C ALA A 13 8.54 5.49 -6.74
N THR A 14 8.67 4.53 -5.80
CA THR A 14 9.85 3.67 -5.67
C THR A 14 9.68 2.31 -6.33
N ALA A 15 8.53 2.04 -6.94
CA ALA A 15 8.18 0.75 -7.55
C ALA A 15 8.39 -0.45 -6.62
N CYS A 16 8.00 -0.32 -5.35
CA CYS A 16 8.12 -1.38 -4.36
C CYS A 16 6.78 -2.00 -3.96
N THR A 17 6.81 -3.24 -3.46
CA THR A 17 5.64 -3.91 -2.88
C THR A 17 5.42 -3.42 -1.46
N LEU A 18 4.22 -2.89 -1.19
CA LEU A 18 3.81 -2.54 0.17
C LEU A 18 3.24 -3.76 0.89
N VAL A 19 3.98 -4.26 1.88
CA VAL A 19 3.48 -5.30 2.80
C VAL A 19 2.63 -4.64 3.90
N THR A 20 1.38 -5.08 4.08
CA THR A 20 0.42 -4.41 4.97
C THR A 20 -0.54 -5.36 5.68
N ASN A 21 -1.03 -4.95 6.85
CA ASN A 21 -2.12 -5.61 7.58
C ASN A 21 -3.51 -5.09 7.17
N ASN A 22 -3.56 -4.01 6.39
CA ASN A 22 -4.78 -3.29 6.05
C ASN A 22 -5.01 -3.29 4.54
N VAL A 23 -5.11 -4.50 3.98
CA VAL A 23 -5.32 -4.72 2.54
C VAL A 23 -6.52 -3.92 2.01
N ARG A 24 -7.61 -3.82 2.79
CA ARG A 24 -8.84 -3.12 2.39
C ARG A 24 -8.63 -1.62 2.08
N GLU A 25 -7.74 -0.95 2.79
CA GLU A 25 -7.45 0.48 2.54
C GLU A 25 -6.49 0.63 1.35
N PHE A 26 -5.41 -0.13 1.31
CA PHE A 26 -4.38 0.00 0.27
C PHE A 26 -4.80 -0.55 -1.09
N SER A 27 -5.72 -1.52 -1.14
CA SER A 27 -6.25 -2.06 -2.40
C SER A 27 -7.00 -1.04 -3.26
N ARG A 28 -7.33 0.13 -2.70
CA ARG A 28 -8.05 1.22 -3.38
C ARG A 28 -7.12 2.16 -4.13
N VAL A 29 -5.81 2.07 -3.94
CA VAL A 29 -4.84 2.99 -4.56
C VAL A 29 -4.45 2.47 -5.96
N PRO A 30 -4.76 3.21 -7.03
CA PRO A 30 -4.39 2.79 -8.39
C PRO A 30 -2.87 2.69 -8.55
N GLY A 31 -2.41 1.59 -9.15
CA GLY A 31 -1.00 1.36 -9.45
C GLY A 31 -0.13 0.92 -8.27
N LEU A 32 -0.71 0.79 -7.07
CA LEU A 32 0.00 0.25 -5.91
C LEU A 32 0.09 -1.28 -5.99
N VAL A 33 1.31 -1.81 -5.86
CA VAL A 33 1.55 -3.24 -5.62
C VAL A 33 1.58 -3.47 -4.12
N TYR A 34 0.80 -4.42 -3.60
CA TYR A 34 0.70 -4.69 -2.18
C TYR A 34 0.52 -6.18 -1.88
N GLU A 35 0.93 -6.58 -0.68
CA GLU A 35 0.77 -7.93 -0.15
C GLU A 35 0.25 -7.89 1.29
N GLY A 36 -0.66 -8.82 1.63
CA GLY A 36 -1.10 -9.04 2.99
C GLY A 36 -0.08 -9.89 3.75
N TRP A 37 0.28 -9.50 4.97
CA TRP A 37 1.22 -10.27 5.81
C TRP A 37 0.56 -11.13 6.89
N ILE A 38 -0.77 -11.11 6.96
CA ILE A 38 -1.54 -11.98 7.86
C ILE A 38 -2.09 -13.08 6.97
N ASP A 39 -1.74 -14.33 7.30
CA ASP A 39 -2.34 -15.52 6.71
C ASP A 39 -3.84 -15.58 7.00
#